data_AF-A0A9X7UEH8-F1
#
_entry.id   AF-A0A9X7UEH8-F1
#
_cell.length_a   1.000
_cell.length_b   1.000
_cell.length_c   1.000
_cell.angle_alpha   90.00
_cell.angle_beta   90.00
_cell.angle_gamma   90.00
#
_symmetry.space_group_name_H-M   'P 1'
#
loop_
_entity.id
_entity.type
_entity.pdbx_description
1 polymer ?
#
loop_
_entity_poly.entity_id
_entity_poly.type
_entity_poly.pdbx_seq_one_letter_code
_entity_poly.pdbx_strand_id
1 'polypeptide(L)'
;MNVALSAFCCTMLGSAGYAEPEDLTDMPPDERASLVAIIAWHDCMAPVVRKVKNWRPLDDREVNALGYACPAELRAAAERLSERNWSAEQVPPSYFAMSREQRILSHERELAESFWCEFRQCYIL
;
A
#
# COMPACT_ATOMS: atom_id res chain seq x y z
N MET A 1 -13.84 8.28 -7.61
CA MET A 1 -13.46 7.34 -6.55
C MET A 1 -14.03 5.98 -6.90
N ASN A 2 -13.18 5.06 -7.38
CA ASN A 2 -13.58 3.69 -7.71
C ASN A 2 -13.74 2.89 -6.42
N VAL A 3 -14.97 2.47 -6.14
CA VAL A 3 -15.40 1.82 -4.89
C VAL A 3 -14.69 0.49 -4.62
N ALA A 4 -14.14 -0.16 -5.65
CA ALA A 4 -13.41 -1.42 -5.53
C ALA A 4 -12.07 -1.30 -4.77
N LEU A 5 -11.35 -0.18 -4.88
CA LEU A 5 -10.06 0.01 -4.20
C LEU A 5 -10.21 0.32 -2.70
N SER A 6 -11.32 0.93 -2.29
CA SER A 6 -11.57 1.25 -0.88
C SER A 6 -11.75 -0.02 -0.03
N ALA A 7 -12.23 -1.10 -0.64
CA ALA A 7 -12.30 -2.41 0.00
C ALA A 7 -10.92 -3.06 0.14
N PHE A 8 -10.01 -2.90 -0.84
CA PHE A 8 -8.65 -3.42 -0.74
C PHE A 8 -7.88 -2.75 0.41
N CYS A 9 -8.09 -1.45 0.63
CA CYS A 9 -7.51 -0.67 1.72
C CYS A 9 -7.91 -1.21 3.10
N CYS A 10 -9.20 -1.36 3.41
CA CYS A 10 -9.62 -1.85 4.73
C CYS A 10 -9.32 -3.35 4.93
N THR A 11 -9.35 -4.15 3.86
CA THR A 11 -9.18 -5.61 3.99
C THR A 11 -7.71 -6.00 4.10
N MET A 12 -6.79 -5.33 3.39
CA MET A 12 -5.35 -5.55 3.54
C MET A 12 -4.79 -4.84 4.78
N LEU A 13 -5.33 -3.68 5.21
CA LEU A 13 -4.85 -3.03 6.44
C LEU A 13 -5.30 -3.75 7.73
N GLY A 14 -6.46 -4.42 7.70
CA GLY A 14 -6.89 -5.30 8.80
C GLY A 14 -6.11 -6.62 8.90
N SER A 15 -5.50 -7.06 7.80
CA SER A 15 -4.83 -8.38 7.70
C SER A 15 -3.31 -8.31 7.50
N ALA A 16 -2.74 -7.20 7.03
CA ALA A 16 -1.29 -7.02 6.93
C ALA A 16 -0.62 -6.87 8.31
N GLY A 17 -1.41 -6.60 9.36
CA GLY A 17 -0.97 -6.73 10.75
C GLY A 17 -0.92 -8.18 11.26
N TYR A 18 -1.43 -9.15 10.49
CA TYR A 18 -1.60 -10.56 10.89
C TYR A 18 -1.65 -11.49 9.66
N ALA A 19 -0.74 -11.35 8.69
CA ALA A 19 -0.58 -12.43 7.73
C ALA A 19 0.14 -13.55 8.49
N GLU A 20 -0.64 -14.47 9.06
CA GLU A 20 -0.06 -15.61 9.76
C GLU A 20 0.80 -16.39 8.75
N PRO A 21 1.90 -17.03 9.17
CA PRO A 21 2.77 -17.78 8.26
C PRO A 21 2.03 -18.82 7.39
N GLU A 22 0.89 -19.30 7.91
CA GLU A 22 -0.04 -20.22 7.29
C GLU A 22 -0.79 -19.60 6.09
N ASP A 23 -1.10 -18.29 6.14
CA ASP A 23 -1.77 -17.56 5.05
C ASP A 23 -0.84 -17.33 3.83
N LEU A 24 0.47 -17.46 4.03
CA LEU A 24 1.49 -17.25 2.99
C LEU A 24 1.88 -18.53 2.26
N THR A 25 1.54 -19.71 2.79
CA THR A 25 2.05 -20.98 2.28
C THR A 25 1.36 -21.43 1.00
N ASP A 26 0.06 -21.14 0.87
CA ASP A 26 -0.76 -21.48 -0.31
C ASP A 26 -0.83 -20.36 -1.37
N MET A 27 -0.23 -19.20 -1.07
CA MET A 27 -0.23 -18.04 -1.95
C MET A 27 0.73 -18.22 -3.15
N PRO A 28 0.34 -17.81 -4.37
CA PRO A 28 1.25 -17.82 -5.51
C PRO A 28 2.55 -17.06 -5.21
N PRO A 29 3.72 -17.52 -5.72
CA PRO A 29 5.02 -16.96 -5.32
C PRO A 29 5.19 -15.46 -5.55
N ASP A 30 4.62 -14.93 -6.64
CA ASP A 30 4.64 -13.51 -6.99
C ASP A 30 3.73 -12.68 -6.07
N GLU A 31 2.54 -13.19 -5.76
CA GLU A 31 1.64 -12.57 -4.79
C GLU A 31 2.29 -12.49 -3.40
N ARG A 32 2.89 -13.60 -2.95
CA ARG A 32 3.61 -13.65 -1.68
C ARG A 32 4.78 -12.67 -1.66
N ALA A 33 5.57 -12.61 -2.73
CA ALA A 33 6.69 -11.67 -2.82
C ALA A 33 6.23 -10.21 -2.75
N SER A 34 5.10 -9.88 -3.38
CA SER A 34 4.50 -8.55 -3.29
C SER A 34 4.02 -8.23 -1.88
N LEU A 35 3.36 -9.18 -1.21
CA LEU A 35 2.87 -9.00 0.15
C LEU A 35 4.01 -8.82 1.16
N VAL A 36 5.08 -9.62 1.08
CA VAL A 36 6.26 -9.47 1.94
C VAL A 36 6.90 -8.09 1.79
N ALA A 37 6.97 -7.57 0.56
CA ALA A 37 7.52 -6.23 0.33
C ALA A 37 6.61 -5.12 0.88
N ILE A 38 5.28 -5.28 0.78
CA ILE A 38 4.31 -4.37 1.39
C ILE A 38 4.43 -4.39 2.92
N ILE A 39 4.59 -5.56 3.53
CA ILE A 39 4.81 -5.70 4.99
C ILE A 39 6.09 -4.96 5.40
N ALA A 40 7.20 -5.14 4.68
CA ALA A 40 8.45 -4.44 4.99
C ALA A 40 8.30 -2.91 4.93
N TRP A 41 7.55 -2.40 3.93
CA TRP A 41 7.21 -0.98 3.87
C TRP A 41 6.31 -0.54 5.04
N HIS A 42 5.31 -1.34 5.41
CA HIS A 42 4.47 -1.09 6.58
C HIS A 42 5.27 -1.02 7.88
N ASP A 43 6.22 -1.93 8.09
CA ASP A 43 7.09 -1.95 9.26
C ASP A 43 7.96 -0.70 9.34
N CYS A 44 8.48 -0.23 8.19
CA CYS A 44 9.19 1.04 8.13
C CYS A 44 8.30 2.24 8.48
N MET A 45 7.04 2.22 8.03
CA MET A 45 6.06 3.29 8.27
C MET A 45 5.51 3.30 9.70
N ALA A 46 5.50 2.17 10.42
CA ALA A 46 5.00 2.05 11.78
C ALA A 46 5.55 3.12 12.77
N PRO A 47 6.88 3.39 12.86
CA PRO A 47 7.40 4.49 13.68
C PRO A 47 6.95 5.88 13.20
N VAL A 48 6.72 6.09 11.90
CA VAL A 48 6.22 7.36 11.35
C VAL A 48 4.79 7.60 11.83
N VAL A 49 3.92 6.60 11.69
CA VAL A 49 2.54 6.64 12.19
C VAL A 49 2.50 6.89 13.69
N ARG A 50 3.30 6.17 14.49
CA ARG A 50 3.38 6.37 15.95
C ARG A 50 3.79 7.78 16.34
N LYS A 51 4.70 8.41 15.58
CA LYS A 51 5.09 9.81 15.81
C LYS A 51 3.93 10.75 15.51
N VAL A 52 3.27 10.55 14.38
CA VAL A 52 2.19 11.43 13.88
C VAL A 52 0.91 11.33 14.71
N LYS A 53 0.59 10.19 15.32
CA LYS A 53 -0.59 10.03 16.21
C LYS A 53 -0.63 11.02 17.37
N ASN A 54 0.51 11.59 17.75
CA ASN A 54 0.63 12.60 18.82
C ASN A 54 0.76 14.04 18.29
N TRP A 55 0.61 14.25 16.99
CA TRP A 55 0.75 15.57 16.35
C TRP A 55 -0.61 16.28 16.25
N ARG A 56 -0.56 17.57 15.87
CA ARG A 56 -1.75 18.30 15.44
C ARG A 56 -2.40 17.63 14.22
N PRO A 57 -3.68 17.93 13.93
CA PRO A 57 -4.27 17.59 12.64
C PRO A 57 -3.37 18.05 11.49
N LEU A 58 -3.10 17.14 10.56
CA LEU A 58 -2.30 17.37 9.37
C LEU A 58 -3.19 17.73 8.19
N ASP A 59 -2.73 18.66 7.36
CA ASP A 59 -3.40 18.95 6.09
C ASP A 59 -3.11 17.88 5.02
N ASP A 60 -3.83 17.96 3.91
CA ASP A 60 -3.73 16.97 2.83
C ASP A 60 -2.30 16.85 2.25
N ARG A 61 -1.59 17.97 2.17
CA ARG A 61 -0.24 18.01 1.60
C ARG A 61 0.75 17.34 2.55
N GLU A 62 0.62 17.58 3.85
CA GLU A 62 1.44 16.95 4.88
C GLU A 62 1.21 15.45 4.94
N VAL A 63 -0.03 15.00 4.88
CA VAL A 63 -0.36 13.56 4.87
C VAL A 63 0.20 12.88 3.62
N ASN A 64 0.04 13.48 2.44
CA ASN A 64 0.59 12.93 1.21
C ASN A 64 2.12 12.83 1.27
N ALA A 65 2.81 13.83 1.83
CA ALA A 65 4.26 13.78 1.99
C ALA A 65 4.72 12.67 2.95
N LEU A 66 3.95 12.38 3.99
CA LEU A 66 4.24 11.30 4.95
C LEU A 66 4.14 9.91 4.32
N GLY A 67 3.26 9.71 3.34
CA GLY A 67 3.17 8.46 2.57
C GLY A 67 4.50 8.05 1.91
N TYR A 68 5.39 9.02 1.67
CA TYR A 68 6.72 8.84 1.09
C TYR A 68 7.87 8.80 2.12
N ALA A 69 7.57 8.67 3.42
CA ALA A 69 8.59 8.72 4.47
C ALA A 69 9.58 7.54 4.44
N CYS A 70 9.20 6.41 3.81
CA CYS A 70 10.01 5.21 3.62
C CYS A 70 10.25 4.94 2.12
N PRO A 71 11.06 5.77 1.43
CA PRO A 71 11.11 5.76 -0.04
C PRO A 71 11.72 4.48 -0.62
N ALA A 72 12.69 3.86 0.05
CA ALA A 72 13.33 2.65 -0.44
C ALA A 72 12.39 1.43 -0.38
N GLU A 73 11.71 1.27 0.76
CA GLU A 73 10.75 0.19 0.97
C GLU A 73 9.50 0.38 0.13
N LEU A 74 9.02 1.62 0.01
CA LEU A 74 7.90 1.97 -0.86
C LEU A 74 8.20 1.61 -2.32
N ARG A 75 9.40 1.97 -2.81
CA ARG A 75 9.84 1.62 -4.16
C ARG A 75 9.94 0.11 -4.34
N ALA A 76 10.52 -0.60 -3.37
CA ALA A 76 10.64 -2.06 -3.43
C ALA A 76 9.26 -2.75 -3.46
N ALA A 77 8.30 -2.27 -2.66
CA ALA A 77 6.92 -2.77 -2.67
C ALA A 77 6.24 -2.51 -4.03
N ALA A 78 6.38 -1.30 -4.58
CA ALA A 78 5.85 -0.94 -5.88
C ALA A 78 6.44 -1.78 -7.03
N GLU A 79 7.74 -2.07 -6.98
CA GLU A 79 8.41 -2.95 -7.94
C GLU A 79 7.84 -4.37 -7.89
N ARG A 80 7.67 -4.94 -6.69
CA ARG A 80 7.08 -6.28 -6.55
C ARG A 80 5.62 -6.33 -6.98
N LEU A 81 4.82 -5.31 -6.68
CA LEU A 81 3.46 -5.21 -7.19
C LEU A 81 3.42 -5.11 -8.71
N SER A 82 4.37 -4.40 -9.33
CA SER A 82 4.43 -4.29 -10.80
C SER A 82 4.74 -5.62 -11.50
N GLU A 83 5.34 -6.57 -10.77
CA GLU A 83 5.75 -7.90 -11.24
C GLU A 83 4.68 -8.97 -11.01
N ARG A 84 3.65 -8.69 -10.20
CA ARG A 84 2.54 -9.61 -9.94
C ARG A 84 1.74 -9.90 -11.21
N ASN A 85 1.26 -11.13 -11.34
CA ASN A 85 0.42 -11.55 -12.44
C ASN A 85 -1.04 -11.07 -12.24
N TRP A 86 -1.30 -9.82 -12.57
CA TRP A 86 -2.61 -9.19 -12.42
C TRP A 86 -3.64 -9.72 -13.43
N SER A 87 -4.85 -10.00 -12.94
CA SER A 87 -6.00 -10.28 -13.80
C SER A 87 -6.73 -8.99 -14.21
N ALA A 88 -7.50 -9.05 -15.30
CA ALA A 88 -8.25 -7.89 -15.81
C ALA A 88 -9.38 -7.43 -14.86
N GLU A 89 -9.76 -8.27 -13.91
CA GLU A 89 -10.72 -7.95 -12.85
C GLU A 89 -10.09 -7.16 -11.69
N GLN A 90 -8.76 -7.26 -11.52
CA GLN A 90 -8.03 -6.63 -10.41
C GLN A 90 -7.46 -5.25 -10.75
N VAL A 91 -7.12 -5.01 -12.02
CA VAL A 91 -6.50 -3.77 -12.48
C VAL A 91 -7.25 -3.21 -13.69
N PRO A 92 -7.27 -1.88 -13.88
CA PRO A 92 -7.94 -1.28 -15.04
C PRO A 92 -7.26 -1.72 -16.35
N PRO A 93 -7.99 -1.79 -17.49
CA PRO A 93 -7.41 -2.19 -18.77
C PRO A 93 -6.18 -1.37 -19.20
N SER A 94 -6.13 -0.09 -18.82
CA SER A 94 -4.98 0.79 -19.06
C SER A 94 -3.69 0.29 -18.42
N TYR A 95 -3.75 -0.51 -17.36
CA TYR A 95 -2.60 -1.07 -16.66
C TYR A 95 -1.73 -1.95 -17.59
N PHE A 96 -2.36 -2.72 -18.47
CA PHE A 96 -1.65 -3.60 -19.40
C PHE A 96 -0.96 -2.85 -20.55
N ALA A 97 -1.37 -1.59 -20.80
CA ALA A 97 -0.76 -0.71 -21.78
C ALA A 97 0.40 0.14 -21.20
N MET A 98 0.57 0.14 -19.88
CA MET A 98 1.63 0.91 -19.21
C MET A 98 2.99 0.24 -19.36
N SER A 99 4.04 1.05 -19.47
CA SER A 99 5.42 0.57 -19.31
C SER A 99 5.66 0.05 -17.88
N ARG A 100 6.70 -0.77 -17.69
CA ARG A 100 7.08 -1.23 -16.34
C ARG A 100 7.26 -0.06 -15.37
N GLU A 101 7.97 0.99 -15.78
CA GLU A 101 8.19 2.18 -14.95
C GLU A 101 6.88 2.90 -14.59
N GLN A 102 5.95 3.02 -15.55
CA GLN A 102 4.65 3.63 -15.29
C GLN A 102 3.84 2.83 -14.27
N ARG A 103 3.90 1.49 -14.32
CA ARG A 103 3.24 0.62 -13.34
C ARG A 103 3.86 0.79 -11.94
N ILE A 104 5.19 0.84 -11.87
CA ILE A 104 5.88 1.05 -10.59
C ILE A 104 5.48 2.40 -10.00
N LEU A 105 5.53 3.49 -10.78
CA LEU A 105 5.12 4.82 -10.30
C LEU A 105 3.65 4.90 -9.89
N SER A 106 2.75 4.16 -10.57
CA SER A 106 1.34 4.06 -10.16
C SER A 106 1.23 3.39 -8.80
N HIS A 107 1.84 2.22 -8.63
CA HIS A 107 1.83 1.47 -7.35
C HIS A 107 2.48 2.26 -6.21
N GLU A 108 3.58 2.95 -6.49
CA GLU A 108 4.29 3.79 -5.50
C GLU A 108 3.37 4.89 -4.97
N ARG A 109 2.64 5.55 -5.87
CA ARG A 109 1.66 6.57 -5.51
C ARG A 109 0.47 5.99 -4.74
N GLU A 110 -0.10 4.89 -5.23
CA GLU A 110 -1.26 4.24 -4.60
C GLU A 110 -0.93 3.74 -3.19
N LEU A 111 0.26 3.16 -2.99
CA LEU A 111 0.76 2.77 -1.68
C LEU A 111 0.96 4.00 -0.78
N ALA A 112 1.66 5.05 -1.24
CA ALA A 112 1.85 6.25 -0.43
C ALA A 112 0.51 6.88 0.02
N GLU A 113 -0.49 6.89 -0.87
CA GLU A 113 -1.84 7.37 -0.59
C GLU A 113 -2.64 6.44 0.35
N SER A 114 -2.27 5.16 0.51
CA SER A 114 -3.04 4.19 1.31
C SER A 114 -2.92 4.40 2.83
N PHE A 115 -1.80 4.97 3.31
CA PHE A 115 -1.61 5.33 4.72
C PHE A 115 -2.43 6.54 5.17
N TRP A 116 -3.17 7.18 4.26
CA TRP A 116 -3.97 8.35 4.54
C TRP A 116 -4.87 8.21 5.78
N CYS A 117 -5.51 7.04 5.94
CA CYS A 117 -6.39 6.75 7.07
C CYS A 117 -5.64 6.60 8.40
N GLU A 118 -4.37 6.16 8.39
CA GLU A 118 -3.55 6.02 9.60
C GLU A 118 -3.01 7.36 10.10
N PHE A 119 -2.87 8.34 9.20
CA PHE A 119 -2.40 9.68 9.50
C PHE A 119 -3.51 10.66 9.86
N ARG A 120 -4.76 10.31 9.58
CA ARG A 120 -5.93 11.04 10.05
C ARG A 120 -6.52 10.35 11.26
N GLN A 121 -7.11 11.15 12.15
CA GLN A 121 -8.21 10.62 12.95
C GLN A 121 -9.34 10.30 11.98
N CYS A 122 -9.40 9.07 11.48
CA CYS A 122 -10.60 8.55 10.85
C CYS A 122 -11.70 8.54 11.91
N TYR A 123 -12.42 9.65 12.04
CA TYR A 123 -13.71 9.64 12.70
C TYR A 123 -14.58 8.69 11.88
N ILE A 124 -14.76 7.47 12.39
CA ILE A 124 -15.89 6.63 12.01
C ILE A 124 -17.11 7.44 12.46
N LEU A 125 -17.75 8.13 11.52
CA LEU A 125 -19.05 8.76 11.72
C LEU A 125 -20.15 7.69 11.61
#